data_AF-A0A534B1N2-F1
#
_entry.id   AF-A0A534B1N2-F1
#
_cell.length_a   1.000
_cell.length_b   1.000
_cell.length_c   1.000
_cell.angle_alpha   90.00
_cell.angle_beta   90.00
_cell.angle_gamma   90.00
#
_symmetry.space_group_name_H-M   'P 1'
#
loop_
_entity.id
_entity.type
_entity.pdbx_description
1 polymer ?
#
loop_
_entity_poly.entity_id
_entity_poly.type
_entity_poly.pdbx_seq_one_letter_code
_entity_poly.pdbx_strand_id
1 'polypeptide(L)'
;MDRAASRLATQGSAGAASGDEPPRFEVAAPVTGAPLAFVVYGDTRFSRREKVVNAPARRALVSRIARENPAAILIGGDLVYEGTDPDDYATYESETLEWAKQKIPVFPALGNHEFTGCTRGEAAPCLENWWKAFGALALRPYRWYSVSLGPTLLALILDSDSPLRPGSEQREWL
;
A
#
# COMPACT_ATOMS: atom_id res chain seq x y z
N MET A 1 -11.63 -43.31 12.43
CA MET A 1 -12.08 -42.08 11.76
C MET A 1 -11.57 -40.92 12.60
N ASP A 2 -10.36 -40.44 12.32
CA ASP A 2 -9.79 -39.28 13.01
C ASP A 2 -9.59 -38.15 12.00
N ARG A 3 -10.25 -37.02 12.29
CA ARG A 3 -10.15 -35.77 11.54
C ARG A 3 -8.82 -35.10 11.88
N ALA A 4 -7.88 -35.09 10.95
CA ALA A 4 -6.75 -34.18 11.00
C ALA A 4 -7.23 -32.77 10.62
N ALA A 5 -7.38 -31.91 11.62
CA ALA A 5 -7.60 -30.48 11.45
C ALA A 5 -6.31 -29.84 10.93
N SER A 6 -6.35 -29.36 9.68
CA SER A 6 -5.33 -28.49 9.10
C SER A 6 -5.29 -27.17 9.88
N ARG A 7 -4.14 -26.86 10.49
CA ARG A 7 -3.88 -25.57 11.13
C ARG A 7 -3.61 -24.54 10.03
N LEU A 8 -4.59 -23.66 9.78
CA LEU A 8 -4.36 -22.40 9.07
C LEU A 8 -3.39 -21.54 9.90
N ALA A 9 -2.23 -21.23 9.35
CA ALA A 9 -1.36 -20.18 9.87
C ALA A 9 -1.93 -18.82 9.45
N THR A 10 -2.84 -18.28 10.27
CA THR A 10 -3.12 -16.85 10.32
C THR A 10 -2.26 -16.23 11.40
N GLN A 11 -1.33 -15.34 11.04
CA GLN A 11 -0.95 -14.16 11.82
C GLN A 11 0.20 -13.42 11.09
N GLY A 12 -0.16 -12.39 10.32
CA GLY A 12 0.70 -11.21 10.22
C GLY A 12 0.32 -10.32 11.39
N SER A 13 1.07 -10.39 12.49
CA SER A 13 0.97 -9.40 13.54
C SER A 13 1.71 -8.16 13.07
N ALA A 14 0.98 -7.10 12.74
CA ALA A 14 1.58 -5.77 12.73
C ALA A 14 2.00 -5.48 14.17
N GLY A 15 3.29 -5.63 14.47
CA GLY A 15 3.85 -5.10 15.71
C GLY A 15 3.66 -3.59 15.66
N ALA A 16 2.82 -3.04 16.55
CA ALA A 16 2.66 -1.61 16.66
C ALA A 16 4.02 -1.00 17.01
N ALA A 17 4.55 -0.17 16.12
CA ALA A 17 5.69 0.68 16.43
C ALA A 17 5.36 1.51 17.68
N SER A 18 6.32 1.67 18.59
CA SER A 18 6.29 2.76 19.57
C SER A 18 6.08 4.06 18.81
N GLY A 19 5.16 4.92 19.26
CA GLY A 19 4.64 6.06 18.50
C GLY A 19 5.62 7.16 18.07
N ASP A 20 6.93 6.96 18.26
CA ASP A 20 8.01 7.87 17.90
C ASP A 20 8.88 7.39 16.71
N GLU A 21 8.68 6.17 16.17
CA GLU A 21 9.41 5.67 14.99
C GLU A 21 8.50 5.31 13.78
N PRO A 22 8.99 5.47 12.53
CA PRO A 22 8.28 5.00 11.35
C PRO A 22 7.92 3.51 11.41
N PRO A 23 6.71 3.11 10.99
CA PRO A 23 6.24 1.74 11.09
C PRO A 23 7.10 0.72 10.35
N ARG A 24 7.06 -0.52 10.83
CA ARG A 24 7.71 -1.67 10.20
C ARG A 24 6.70 -2.80 10.10
N PHE A 25 6.51 -3.34 8.91
CA PHE A 25 5.59 -4.46 8.67
C PHE A 25 6.35 -5.70 8.25
N GLU A 26 5.73 -6.85 8.47
CA GLU A 26 6.27 -8.14 8.06
C GLU A 26 5.23 -8.91 7.26
N VAL A 27 5.66 -9.42 6.11
CA VAL A 27 4.91 -10.36 5.29
C VAL A 27 5.63 -11.70 5.35
N ALA A 28 4.96 -12.71 5.89
CA ALA A 28 5.54 -14.04 6.01
C ALA A 28 5.84 -14.65 4.64
N ALA A 29 6.95 -15.39 4.54
CA ALA A 29 7.22 -16.20 3.37
C ALA A 29 6.21 -17.38 3.28
N PRO A 30 5.94 -17.91 2.07
CA PRO A 30 5.09 -19.09 1.91
C PRO A 30 5.61 -20.30 2.72
N VAL A 31 4.72 -20.96 3.46
CA VAL A 31 5.07 -22.11 4.34
C VAL A 31 5.51 -23.34 3.53
N THR A 32 5.14 -23.44 2.25
CA THR A 32 5.26 -24.65 1.43
C THR A 32 6.51 -24.72 0.54
N GLY A 33 7.54 -23.90 0.80
CA GLY A 33 8.76 -23.86 -0.04
C GLY A 33 8.52 -23.27 -1.44
N ALA A 34 7.32 -22.75 -1.71
CA ALA A 34 7.04 -21.97 -2.89
C ALA A 34 7.87 -20.68 -2.88
N PRO A 35 8.37 -20.22 -4.05
CA PRO A 35 9.05 -18.93 -4.13
C PRO A 35 8.16 -17.79 -3.62
N LEU A 36 8.77 -16.84 -2.91
CA LEU A 36 8.10 -15.60 -2.53
C LEU A 36 7.81 -14.78 -3.80
N ALA A 37 6.54 -14.58 -4.11
CA ALA A 37 6.08 -13.72 -5.20
C ALA A 37 5.39 -12.48 -4.62
N PHE A 38 5.77 -11.30 -5.11
CA PHE A 38 5.14 -10.03 -4.79
C PHE A 38 5.00 -9.20 -6.07
N VAL A 39 4.11 -8.21 -6.06
CA VAL A 39 3.89 -7.31 -7.19
C VAL A 39 4.35 -5.90 -6.81
N VAL A 40 5.05 -5.25 -7.73
CA VAL A 40 5.30 -3.80 -7.68
C VAL A 40 4.49 -3.16 -8.80
N TYR A 41 3.73 -2.12 -8.46
CA TYR A 41 2.92 -1.36 -9.39
C TYR A 41 2.90 0.12 -8.94
N GLY A 42 2.36 1.03 -9.74
CA GLY A 42 2.36 2.47 -9.49
C GLY A 42 1.53 3.16 -10.55
N ASP A 43 1.22 4.44 -10.36
CA ASP A 43 0.42 5.23 -11.30
C ASP A 43 -0.92 4.55 -11.64
N THR A 44 -1.52 3.87 -10.66
CA THR A 44 -2.83 3.23 -10.83
C THR A 44 -3.89 4.28 -11.11
N ARG A 45 -3.78 5.44 -10.46
CA ARG A 45 -4.67 6.59 -10.61
C ARG A 45 -6.15 6.15 -10.64
N PHE A 46 -6.58 5.42 -9.61
CA PHE A 46 -7.97 4.98 -9.50
C PHE A 46 -8.89 6.20 -9.55
N SER A 47 -9.74 6.24 -10.58
CA SER A 47 -10.70 7.31 -10.84
C SER A 47 -11.70 6.87 -11.90
N ARG A 48 -12.85 7.56 -11.94
CA ARG A 48 -13.87 7.44 -13.00
C ARG A 48 -13.64 8.43 -14.15
N ARG A 49 -12.61 9.27 -14.08
CA ARG A 49 -12.32 10.33 -15.05
C ARG A 49 -11.61 9.77 -16.30
N GLU A 50 -12.37 9.18 -17.21
CA GLU A 50 -11.86 8.49 -18.43
C GLU A 50 -10.93 9.33 -19.34
N LYS A 51 -10.91 10.66 -19.20
CA LYS A 51 -9.99 11.53 -19.97
C LYS A 51 -8.54 11.48 -19.47
N VAL A 52 -8.33 11.07 -18.22
CA VAL A 52 -7.02 11.11 -17.54
C VAL A 52 -6.58 9.75 -17.01
N VAL A 53 -7.42 8.71 -17.18
CA VAL A 53 -7.12 7.33 -16.76
C VAL A 53 -7.52 6.34 -17.85
N ASN A 54 -6.90 5.16 -17.83
CA ASN A 54 -7.30 4.01 -18.65
C ASN A 54 -7.90 2.92 -17.75
N ALA A 55 -9.19 3.06 -17.43
CA ALA A 55 -9.89 2.13 -16.54
C ALA A 55 -9.88 0.67 -17.06
N PRO A 56 -10.05 0.39 -18.37
CA PRO A 56 -9.93 -0.98 -18.89
C PRO A 56 -8.57 -1.63 -18.62
N ALA A 57 -7.46 -0.93 -18.88
CA ALA A 57 -6.12 -1.45 -18.64
C ALA A 57 -5.87 -1.67 -17.14
N ARG A 58 -6.24 -0.68 -16.30
CA ARG A 58 -6.12 -0.79 -14.84
C ARG A 58 -6.89 -1.98 -14.29
N ARG A 59 -8.16 -2.16 -14.68
CA ARG A 59 -8.98 -3.30 -14.23
C ARG A 59 -8.43 -4.65 -14.71
N ALA A 60 -7.88 -4.71 -15.92
CA ALA A 60 -7.22 -5.92 -16.43
C ALA A 60 -5.99 -6.28 -15.58
N LEU A 61 -5.16 -5.30 -15.20
CA LEU A 61 -4.01 -5.49 -14.30
C LEU A 61 -4.47 -5.89 -12.90
N VAL A 62 -5.46 -5.20 -12.33
CA VAL A 62 -6.04 -5.53 -11.01
C VAL A 62 -6.54 -6.97 -10.96
N SER A 63 -7.30 -7.37 -11.98
CA SER A 63 -7.82 -8.73 -12.13
C SER A 63 -6.70 -9.76 -12.31
N ARG A 64 -5.63 -9.42 -13.04
CA ARG A 64 -4.46 -10.31 -13.20
C ARG A 64 -3.71 -10.48 -11.88
N ILE A 65 -3.45 -9.41 -11.16
CA ILE A 65 -2.78 -9.44 -9.85
C ILE A 65 -3.54 -10.33 -8.87
N ALA A 66 -4.89 -10.22 -8.84
CA ALA A 66 -5.72 -11.10 -8.02
C ALA A 66 -5.59 -12.58 -8.39
N ARG A 67 -5.38 -12.92 -9.66
CA ARG A 67 -5.17 -14.31 -10.11
C ARG A 67 -3.78 -14.85 -9.75
N GLU A 68 -2.77 -14.00 -9.74
CA GLU A 68 -1.42 -14.37 -9.32
C GLU A 68 -1.33 -14.58 -7.79
N ASN A 69 -2.27 -14.01 -7.02
CA ASN A 69 -2.35 -14.11 -5.56
C ASN A 69 -0.99 -13.89 -4.88
N PRO A 70 -0.33 -12.74 -5.11
CA PRO A 70 0.98 -12.45 -4.55
C PRO A 70 0.93 -12.36 -3.01
N ALA A 71 2.08 -12.57 -2.38
CA ALA A 71 2.23 -12.40 -0.94
C ALA A 71 2.02 -10.94 -0.48
N ALA A 72 2.32 -9.98 -1.36
CA ALA A 72 2.09 -8.55 -1.14
C ALA A 72 2.04 -7.77 -2.46
N ILE A 73 1.42 -6.60 -2.40
CA ILE A 73 1.43 -5.59 -3.47
C ILE A 73 2.09 -4.32 -2.91
N LEU A 74 3.15 -3.86 -3.55
CA LEU A 74 3.78 -2.56 -3.28
C LEU A 74 3.31 -1.57 -4.35
N ILE A 75 2.66 -0.49 -3.95
CA ILE A 75 2.23 0.59 -4.85
C ILE A 75 3.18 1.77 -4.69
N GLY A 76 3.87 2.16 -5.77
CA GLY A 76 4.91 3.20 -5.76
C GLY A 76 4.41 4.65 -5.70
N GLY A 77 3.15 4.88 -5.34
CA GLY A 77 2.51 6.20 -5.35
C GLY A 77 1.54 6.38 -6.51
N ASP A 78 0.87 7.53 -6.53
CA ASP A 78 -0.21 7.87 -7.46
C ASP A 78 -1.29 6.77 -7.48
N LEU A 79 -1.72 6.39 -6.26
CA LEU A 79 -2.73 5.38 -6.06
C LEU A 79 -4.03 5.84 -6.72
N VAL A 80 -4.47 7.04 -6.36
CA VAL A 80 -5.65 7.71 -6.88
C VAL A 80 -5.25 8.82 -7.84
N TYR A 81 -6.18 9.33 -8.64
CA TYR A 81 -5.87 10.49 -9.47
C TYR A 81 -5.92 11.80 -8.66
N GLU A 82 -6.76 11.92 -7.64
CA GLU A 82 -6.79 13.10 -6.77
C GLU A 82 -6.95 12.73 -5.31
N GLY A 83 -5.93 13.01 -4.50
CA GLY A 83 -5.90 12.65 -3.08
C GLY A 83 -7.01 13.26 -2.23
N THR A 84 -7.49 14.46 -2.58
CA THR A 84 -8.60 15.09 -1.86
C THR A 84 -9.98 14.58 -2.28
N ASP A 85 -10.09 13.83 -3.38
CA ASP A 85 -11.36 13.34 -3.89
C ASP A 85 -11.71 11.97 -3.29
N PRO A 86 -12.71 11.86 -2.38
CA PRO A 86 -13.09 10.58 -1.80
C PRO A 86 -13.68 9.60 -2.83
N ASP A 87 -14.21 10.06 -3.96
CA ASP A 87 -14.76 9.18 -5.00
C ASP A 87 -13.69 8.38 -5.75
N ASP A 88 -12.46 8.92 -5.82
CA ASP A 88 -11.32 8.21 -6.38
C ASP A 88 -10.88 7.06 -5.45
N TYR A 89 -10.89 7.28 -4.13
CA TYR A 89 -10.64 6.21 -3.15
C TYR A 89 -11.76 5.16 -3.16
N ALA A 90 -13.03 5.58 -3.29
CA ALA A 90 -14.13 4.65 -3.49
C ALA A 90 -13.96 3.81 -4.77
N THR A 91 -13.37 4.40 -5.82
CA THR A 91 -13.02 3.67 -7.05
C THR A 91 -11.92 2.64 -6.78
N TYR A 92 -10.85 3.01 -6.06
CA TYR A 92 -9.82 2.08 -5.60
C TYR A 92 -10.42 0.90 -4.83
N GLU A 93 -11.19 1.17 -3.79
CA GLU A 93 -11.81 0.14 -2.95
C GLU A 93 -12.71 -0.80 -3.77
N SER A 94 -13.51 -0.25 -4.68
CA SER A 94 -14.43 -1.04 -5.52
C SER A 94 -13.70 -1.92 -6.54
N GLU A 95 -12.67 -1.40 -7.20
CA GLU A 95 -11.95 -2.13 -8.24
C GLU A 95 -11.02 -3.18 -7.63
N THR A 96 -10.48 -2.91 -6.43
CA THR A 96 -9.55 -3.81 -5.73
C THR A 96 -10.23 -4.72 -4.69
N LEU A 97 -11.56 -4.78 -4.67
CA LEU A 97 -12.34 -5.62 -3.75
C LEU A 97 -11.85 -7.07 -3.70
N GLU A 98 -11.41 -7.62 -4.82
CA GLU A 98 -10.91 -9.00 -4.87
C GLU A 98 -9.59 -9.17 -4.12
N TRP A 99 -8.70 -8.17 -4.14
CA TRP A 99 -7.48 -8.18 -3.32
C TRP A 99 -7.82 -8.24 -1.83
N ALA A 100 -8.80 -7.42 -1.40
CA ALA A 100 -9.27 -7.40 -0.02
C ALA A 100 -9.92 -8.74 0.39
N LYS A 101 -10.75 -9.35 -0.46
CA LYS A 101 -11.36 -10.67 -0.22
C LYS A 101 -10.32 -11.77 -0.05
N GLN A 102 -9.27 -11.73 -0.88
CA GLN A 102 -8.15 -12.68 -0.81
C GLN A 102 -7.14 -12.34 0.29
N LYS A 103 -7.32 -11.20 0.98
CA LYS A 103 -6.43 -10.69 2.04
C LYS A 103 -5.00 -10.48 1.54
N ILE A 104 -4.83 -10.07 0.29
CA ILE A 104 -3.55 -9.66 -0.25
C ILE A 104 -3.19 -8.30 0.35
N PRO A 105 -2.08 -8.17 1.13
CA PRO A 105 -1.72 -6.90 1.73
C PRO A 105 -1.20 -5.93 0.67
N VAL A 106 -1.65 -4.67 0.75
CA VAL A 106 -1.26 -3.57 -0.14
C VAL A 106 -0.49 -2.53 0.67
N PHE A 107 0.72 -2.21 0.26
CA PHE A 107 1.60 -1.23 0.89
C PHE A 107 1.85 -0.06 -0.08
N PRO A 108 1.13 1.07 0.07
CA PRO A 108 1.30 2.23 -0.79
C PRO A 108 2.40 3.18 -0.30
N ALA A 109 3.20 3.68 -1.23
CA ALA A 109 3.89 4.96 -1.11
C ALA A 109 2.92 6.10 -1.43
N LEU A 110 3.34 7.33 -1.13
CA LEU A 110 2.69 8.54 -1.63
C LEU A 110 3.34 8.95 -2.94
N GLY A 111 2.53 9.43 -3.89
CA GLY A 111 2.96 10.16 -5.07
C GLY A 111 2.35 11.56 -5.11
N ASN A 112 2.68 12.33 -6.15
CA ASN A 112 2.23 13.71 -6.25
C ASN A 112 0.70 13.82 -6.42
N HIS A 113 0.03 12.78 -6.93
CA HIS A 113 -1.43 12.78 -7.08
C HIS A 113 -2.16 12.70 -5.73
N GLU A 114 -1.54 12.13 -4.69
CA GLU A 114 -2.09 12.17 -3.32
C GLU A 114 -2.16 13.60 -2.73
N PHE A 115 -1.46 14.58 -3.33
CA PHE A 115 -1.51 16.00 -2.95
C PHE A 115 -2.32 16.87 -3.92
N THR A 116 -2.91 16.28 -4.97
CA THR A 116 -3.75 17.02 -5.91
C THR A 116 -5.06 17.45 -5.25
N GLY A 117 -5.50 18.68 -5.56
CA GLY A 117 -6.69 19.31 -4.96
C GLY A 117 -6.43 20.06 -3.65
N CYS A 118 -5.19 20.10 -3.19
CA CYS A 118 -4.80 20.78 -1.96
C CYS A 118 -4.34 22.23 -2.13
N THR A 119 -4.50 23.00 -1.06
CA THR A 119 -3.80 24.26 -0.88
C THR A 119 -2.29 24.00 -0.74
N ARG A 120 -1.48 24.71 -1.53
CA ARG A 120 -0.02 24.58 -1.49
C ARG A 120 0.51 24.89 -0.09
N GLY A 121 1.23 23.94 0.50
CA GLY A 121 1.84 24.07 1.83
C GLY A 121 1.06 23.39 2.96
N GLU A 122 -0.14 22.85 2.70
CA GLU A 122 -0.96 22.16 3.70
C GLU A 122 -1.09 20.67 3.36
N ALA A 123 -0.14 19.85 3.82
CA ALA A 123 -0.12 18.41 3.49
C ALA A 123 -1.12 17.57 4.32
N ALA A 124 -1.40 17.98 5.57
CA ALA A 124 -2.21 17.14 6.47
C ALA A 124 -3.66 16.96 5.99
N PRO A 125 -4.40 18.01 5.58
CA PRO A 125 -5.76 17.82 5.05
C PRO A 125 -5.80 16.94 3.78
N CYS A 126 -4.73 16.92 2.97
CA CYS A 126 -4.65 16.14 1.73
C CYS A 126 -4.73 14.63 1.96
N LEU A 127 -4.10 14.17 3.04
CA LEU A 127 -3.83 12.76 3.24
C LEU A 127 -4.89 12.08 4.10
N GLU A 128 -5.94 12.78 4.54
CA GLU A 128 -7.00 12.18 5.37
C GLU A 128 -7.71 11.02 4.65
N ASN A 129 -7.96 11.12 3.34
CA ASN A 129 -8.51 10.01 2.57
C ASN A 129 -7.51 8.83 2.48
N TRP A 130 -6.23 9.12 2.28
CA TRP A 130 -5.18 8.10 2.23
C TRP A 130 -5.04 7.36 3.57
N TRP A 131 -4.94 8.09 4.68
CA TRP A 131 -4.88 7.50 6.01
C TRP A 131 -6.12 6.69 6.34
N LYS A 132 -7.30 7.12 5.88
CA LYS A 132 -8.55 6.35 6.04
C LYS A 132 -8.52 5.05 5.23
N ALA A 133 -8.13 5.11 3.95
CA ALA A 133 -8.06 3.95 3.07
C ALA A 133 -7.06 2.89 3.58
N PHE A 134 -5.97 3.34 4.21
CA PHE A 134 -4.93 2.46 4.78
C PHE A 134 -4.93 2.43 6.31
N GLY A 135 -6.08 2.68 6.95
CA GLY A 135 -6.19 2.75 8.41
C GLY A 135 -5.75 1.47 9.13
N ALA A 136 -5.82 0.32 8.46
CA ALA A 136 -5.34 -0.97 8.99
C ALA A 136 -3.81 -1.04 9.15
N LEU A 137 -3.05 -0.20 8.44
CA LEU A 137 -1.59 -0.13 8.54
C LEU A 137 -1.12 0.81 9.65
N ALA A 138 -2.01 1.54 10.34
CA ALA A 138 -1.64 2.47 11.43
C ALA A 138 -0.49 3.43 11.05
N LEU A 139 -0.53 3.99 9.82
CA LEU A 139 0.58 4.78 9.28
C LEU A 139 0.69 6.19 9.88
N ARG A 140 -0.39 6.78 10.39
CA ARG A 140 -0.39 8.18 10.89
C ARG A 140 0.54 8.33 12.12
N PRO A 141 1.43 9.34 12.17
CA PRO A 141 1.60 10.45 11.22
C PRO A 141 2.61 10.21 10.09
N TYR A 142 3.21 9.04 10.01
CA TYR A 142 4.29 8.71 9.07
C TYR A 142 3.83 8.62 7.62
N ARG A 143 4.74 9.03 6.74
CA ARG A 143 4.60 9.01 5.27
C ARG A 143 5.57 8.05 4.60
N TRP A 144 6.53 7.52 5.36
CA TRP A 144 7.50 6.49 4.95
C TRP A 144 7.55 5.39 6.01
N TYR A 145 7.90 4.18 5.61
CA TYR A 145 7.92 3.00 6.46
C TYR A 145 8.66 1.85 5.76
N SER A 146 8.84 0.72 6.44
CA SER A 146 9.48 -0.46 5.85
C SER A 146 8.60 -1.71 5.90
N VAL A 147 8.82 -2.62 4.95
CA VAL A 147 8.14 -3.91 4.85
C VAL A 147 9.17 -5.01 4.62
N SER A 148 9.30 -5.93 5.57
CA SER A 148 10.06 -7.16 5.38
C SER A 148 9.21 -8.18 4.62
N LEU A 149 9.67 -8.61 3.45
CA LEU A 149 9.03 -9.64 2.63
C LEU A 149 9.81 -10.95 2.79
N GLY A 150 9.31 -11.84 3.65
CA GLY A 150 10.04 -13.03 4.07
C GLY A 150 11.38 -12.68 4.74
N PRO A 151 12.33 -13.63 4.81
CA PRO A 151 13.57 -13.45 5.57
C PRO A 151 14.68 -12.70 4.81
N THR A 152 14.47 -12.28 3.57
CA THR A 152 15.57 -11.82 2.68
C THR A 152 15.35 -10.47 2.02
N LEU A 153 14.11 -10.00 1.90
CA LEU A 153 13.80 -8.76 1.18
C LEU A 153 13.27 -7.72 2.16
N LEU A 154 13.86 -6.53 2.11
CA LEU A 154 13.38 -5.34 2.80
C LEU A 154 12.95 -4.33 1.74
N ALA A 155 11.67 -3.97 1.74
CA ALA A 155 11.16 -2.84 0.97
C ALA A 155 11.15 -1.59 1.86
N LEU A 156 11.69 -0.49 1.33
CA LEU A 156 11.62 0.82 1.95
C LEU A 156 10.63 1.66 1.16
N ILE A 157 9.52 2.03 1.80
CA ILE A 157 8.46 2.82 1.21
C ILE A 157 8.75 4.25 1.60
N LEU A 158 9.23 5.02 0.62
CA LEU A 158 9.64 6.40 0.76
C LEU A 158 8.58 7.34 0.22
N ASP A 159 8.66 8.60 0.64
CA ASP A 159 7.75 9.66 0.22
C ASP A 159 8.53 10.71 -0.56
N SER A 160 8.36 10.67 -1.88
CA SER A 160 9.07 11.53 -2.83
C SER A 160 8.65 13.00 -2.75
N ASP A 161 7.51 13.30 -2.13
CA ASP A 161 7.02 14.66 -1.91
C ASP A 161 7.54 15.26 -0.59
N SER A 162 8.28 14.49 0.21
CA SER A 162 9.03 14.97 1.37
C SER A 162 10.51 15.17 1.07
N PRO A 163 11.22 16.08 1.78
CA PRO A 163 12.64 16.30 1.55
C PRO A 163 13.49 15.03 1.78
N LEU A 164 14.40 14.73 0.86
CA LEU A 164 15.42 13.66 0.95
C LEU A 164 16.87 14.19 1.02
N ARG A 165 17.03 15.50 1.22
CA ARG A 165 18.33 16.16 1.39
C ARG A 165 18.98 15.78 2.74
N PRO A 166 20.32 15.88 2.88
CA PRO A 166 20.98 15.67 4.17
C PRO A 166 20.32 16.47 5.31
N GLY A 167 20.06 15.81 6.44
CA GLY A 167 19.41 16.39 7.63
C GLY A 167 17.89 16.51 7.56
N SER A 168 17.23 15.92 6.56
CA SER A 168 15.77 15.73 6.62
C SER A 168 15.41 14.47 7.39
N GLU A 169 14.26 14.48 8.07
CA GLU A 169 13.77 13.37 8.89
C GLU A 169 13.75 12.03 8.13
N GLN A 170 13.20 12.02 6.92
CA GLN A 170 13.18 10.81 6.08
C GLN A 170 14.59 10.35 5.69
N ARG A 171 15.54 11.28 5.47
CA ARG A 171 16.92 10.95 5.12
C ARG A 171 17.72 10.46 6.33
N GLU A 172 17.39 10.91 7.53
CA GLU A 172 17.99 10.43 8.78
C GLU A 172 17.48 9.04 9.16
N TRP A 173 16.23 8.73 8.79
CA TRP A 173 15.66 7.40 8.96
C TRP A 173 16.21 6.35 7.98
N LEU A 174 16.46 6.74 6.72
CA LEU A 174 16.96 5.86 5.65
C LEU A 174 18.42 5.43 5.84
#